data_AF-A0A419F032-F1
#
_entry.id   AF-A0A419F032-F1
#
_cell.length_a   1.000
_cell.length_b   1.000
_cell.length_c   1.000
_cell.angle_alpha   90.00
_cell.angle_beta   90.00
_cell.angle_gamma   90.00
#
_symmetry.space_group_name_H-M   'P 1'
#
loop_
_entity.id
_entity.type
_entity.pdbx_description
1 polymer ?
#
loop_
_entity_poly.entity_id
_entity_poly.type
_entity_poly.pdbx_seq_one_letter_code
_entity_poly.pdbx_strand_id
1 'polypeptide(L)'
;MKKKFVNIEEAVQVISQQGFEFAVIQNPEYVYPSLEIHPLAEKILTPPNTLTAVVCDLDGTLATTEELSIYSLEFMVRQISGRYTRESWKGFDPFIDYPNIIGNSTTKHIEYLVSRYSNFINPDCLKKAYFCAAIWTMTTGHDKQRADQVKSNLRNLGCKNILLDKKLNELIAERIFDEDLIQDYFLPKYGNDFETKDITGTVRAATDIFYHRYHEILEGIKDDKGQRLASELLQDNSRHLIEMMPGAGIFLAFIKGWLADATENFIPVLNELMKIKNPQHYQPVNSEIIKVKLDRLAKTFEKKPLRIAVVTSSIYYETDIVLTALFKTISAEIDNWPVAEEKKSFLRAKFSDYTNYFDAVVTADNSSEMRLKPHRDLYSIALHKIGIPKNKFDEVIGLEDSESGIISLRTAGIGRCLAVPFSKTGGQDLSLAAHIFYGGLPELLLNNNMFQDF
;
A
#
# COMPACT_ATOMS: atom_id res chain seq x y z
N MET A 1 24.74 4.30 -25.75
CA MET A 1 25.01 3.25 -26.75
C MET A 1 24.96 3.83 -28.15
N LYS A 2 25.89 3.48 -29.05
CA LYS A 2 25.90 3.95 -30.46
C LYS A 2 24.97 3.15 -31.38
N LYS A 3 24.66 1.90 -31.02
CA LYS A 3 23.75 1.00 -31.77
C LYS A 3 22.40 0.95 -31.04
N LYS A 4 21.30 1.17 -31.77
CA LYS A 4 19.92 1.15 -31.22
C LYS A 4 19.24 -0.22 -31.32
N PHE A 5 19.77 -1.12 -32.14
CA PHE A 5 19.25 -2.46 -32.37
C PHE A 5 20.39 -3.46 -32.23
N VAL A 6 20.15 -4.54 -31.49
CA VAL A 6 21.14 -5.57 -31.17
C VAL A 6 20.57 -6.95 -31.49
N ASN A 7 21.43 -7.92 -31.82
CA ASN A 7 21.02 -9.32 -31.93
C ASN A 7 20.90 -9.98 -30.54
N ILE A 8 20.58 -11.27 -30.51
CA ILE A 8 20.35 -12.00 -29.26
C ILE A 8 21.62 -12.07 -28.41
N GLU A 9 22.78 -12.36 -29.03
CA GLU A 9 24.06 -12.48 -28.34
C GLU A 9 24.48 -11.13 -27.71
N GLU A 10 24.35 -10.05 -28.47
CA GLU A 10 24.60 -8.69 -27.99
C GLU A 10 23.62 -8.29 -26.87
N ALA A 11 22.34 -8.67 -26.97
CA ALA A 11 21.34 -8.40 -25.94
C ALA A 11 21.67 -9.11 -24.61
N VAL A 12 22.03 -10.40 -24.67
CA VAL A 12 22.49 -11.16 -23.49
C VAL A 12 23.69 -10.49 -22.85
N GLN A 13 24.67 -10.07 -23.66
CA GLN A 13 25.86 -9.37 -23.17
C GLN A 13 25.50 -8.05 -22.47
N VAL A 14 24.66 -7.21 -23.09
CA VAL A 14 24.26 -5.91 -22.51
C VAL A 14 23.47 -6.10 -21.22
N ILE A 15 22.54 -7.05 -21.17
CA ILE A 15 21.73 -7.33 -19.97
C ILE A 15 22.62 -7.86 -18.85
N SER A 16 23.48 -8.84 -19.14
CA SER A 16 24.40 -9.44 -18.15
C SER A 16 25.37 -8.42 -17.52
N GLN A 17 25.68 -7.33 -18.21
CA GLN A 17 26.52 -6.24 -17.69
C GLN A 17 25.78 -5.30 -16.72
N GLN A 18 24.46 -5.38 -16.61
CA GLN A 18 23.68 -4.50 -15.73
C GLN A 18 23.65 -4.96 -14.26
N GLY A 19 23.97 -6.22 -13.98
CA GLY A 19 23.94 -6.77 -12.63
C GLY A 19 24.12 -8.28 -12.58
N PHE A 20 24.24 -8.82 -11.36
CA PHE A 20 24.41 -10.26 -11.11
C PHE A 20 23.11 -11.01 -10.81
N GLU A 21 22.11 -10.29 -10.29
CA GLU A 21 20.77 -10.82 -9.99
C GLU A 21 19.73 -10.08 -10.83
N PHE A 22 18.69 -10.79 -11.27
CA PHE A 22 17.63 -10.23 -12.10
C PHE A 22 16.25 -10.68 -11.58
N ALA A 23 15.28 -9.76 -11.60
CA ALA A 23 13.88 -10.10 -11.42
C ALA A 23 13.23 -10.36 -12.78
N VAL A 24 12.34 -11.36 -12.82
CA VAL A 24 11.46 -11.65 -13.96
C VAL A 24 10.06 -11.23 -13.57
N ILE A 25 9.53 -10.22 -14.25
CA ILE A 25 8.20 -9.67 -13.99
C ILE A 25 7.27 -10.10 -15.13
N GLN A 26 6.17 -10.78 -14.81
CA GLN A 26 5.15 -11.14 -15.80
C GLN A 26 4.28 -9.93 -16.13
N ASN A 27 4.12 -9.65 -17.42
CA ASN A 27 3.27 -8.58 -17.90
C ASN A 27 1.81 -9.06 -18.05
N PRO A 28 0.82 -8.15 -17.96
CA PRO A 28 -0.55 -8.46 -18.37
C PRO A 28 -0.62 -8.95 -19.83
N GLU A 29 -1.60 -9.79 -20.16
CA GLU A 29 -1.72 -10.42 -21.49
C GLU A 29 -1.79 -9.42 -22.66
N TYR A 30 -2.26 -8.19 -22.41
CA TYR A 30 -2.35 -7.13 -23.42
C TYR A 30 -1.03 -6.36 -23.64
N VAL A 31 0.05 -6.71 -22.95
CA VAL A 31 1.37 -6.06 -23.04
C VAL A 31 2.37 -7.01 -23.69
N TYR A 32 3.12 -6.50 -24.67
CA TYR A 32 4.26 -7.19 -25.29
C TYR A 32 5.57 -6.54 -24.85
N PRO A 33 6.60 -7.31 -24.42
CA PRO A 33 6.64 -8.78 -24.30
C PRO A 33 5.88 -9.31 -23.07
N SER A 34 5.66 -10.63 -23.01
CA SER A 34 4.94 -11.29 -21.91
C SER A 34 5.64 -11.21 -20.55
N LEU A 35 6.94 -10.92 -20.52
CA LEU A 35 7.71 -10.70 -19.31
C LEU A 35 8.78 -9.63 -19.51
N GLU A 36 9.20 -9.00 -18.42
CA GLU A 36 10.33 -8.08 -18.36
C GLU A 36 11.43 -8.62 -17.45
N ILE A 37 12.69 -8.42 -17.84
CA ILE A 37 13.87 -8.80 -17.05
C ILE A 37 14.51 -7.52 -16.53
N HIS A 38 14.56 -7.37 -15.21
CA HIS A 38 15.10 -6.19 -14.54
C HIS A 38 16.36 -6.55 -13.74
N PRO A 39 17.48 -5.83 -13.90
CA PRO A 39 18.62 -5.98 -12.99
C PRO A 39 18.23 -5.52 -11.59
N LEU A 40 18.69 -6.26 -10.58
CA LEU A 40 18.54 -5.90 -9.18
C LEU A 40 19.80 -5.19 -8.70
N ALA A 41 19.63 -4.07 -7.99
CA ALA A 41 20.74 -3.44 -7.27
C ALA A 41 21.34 -4.44 -6.29
N GLU A 42 22.67 -4.49 -6.20
CA GLU A 42 23.36 -5.33 -5.22
C GLU A 42 22.88 -5.02 -3.80
N LYS A 43 22.74 -6.06 -2.98
CA LYS A 43 22.37 -5.87 -1.57
C LYS A 43 23.48 -5.13 -0.85
N ILE A 44 23.17 -3.96 -0.31
CA ILE A 44 24.14 -3.20 0.48
C ILE A 44 23.93 -3.56 1.95
N LEU A 45 24.81 -4.42 2.45
CA LEU A 45 24.82 -4.87 3.84
C LEU A 45 25.68 -4.00 4.75
N THR A 46 26.51 -3.14 4.15
CA THR A 46 27.45 -2.29 4.89
C THR A 46 26.81 -0.96 5.30
N PRO A 47 27.20 -0.45 6.49
CA PRO A 47 26.93 0.92 6.94
C PRO A 47 27.27 1.97 5.88
N PRO A 48 26.35 2.87 5.50
CA PRO A 48 26.71 3.99 4.62
C PRO A 48 27.45 5.06 5.40
N ASN A 49 28.39 5.74 4.73
CA ASN A 49 29.10 6.90 5.28
C ASN A 49 28.14 8.04 5.69
N THR A 50 26.99 8.15 5.01
CA THR A 50 25.94 9.10 5.34
C THR A 50 24.60 8.60 4.80
N LEU A 51 23.51 8.98 5.46
CA LEU A 51 22.17 8.85 4.93
C LEU A 51 21.69 10.19 4.38
N THR A 52 20.95 10.14 3.27
CA THR A 52 20.36 11.32 2.65
C THR A 52 18.85 11.20 2.47
N ALA A 53 18.30 9.98 2.31
CA ALA A 53 16.87 9.81 2.18
C ALA A 53 16.34 8.45 2.66
N VAL A 54 15.03 8.43 2.93
CA VAL A 54 14.22 7.24 3.09
C VAL A 54 13.14 7.26 2.00
N VAL A 55 12.93 6.14 1.32
CA VAL A 55 11.70 5.92 0.56
C VAL A 55 10.99 4.71 1.14
N CYS A 56 9.69 4.81 1.35
CA CYS A 56 8.96 3.76 2.04
C CYS A 56 7.61 3.47 1.38
N ASP A 57 7.18 2.22 1.48
CA ASP A 57 5.78 1.90 1.24
C ASP A 57 4.85 2.61 2.26
N LEU A 58 3.58 2.73 1.91
CA LEU A 58 2.53 3.18 2.82
C LEU A 58 1.87 1.98 3.50
N ASP A 59 1.18 1.16 2.72
CA ASP A 59 0.36 0.04 3.16
C ASP A 59 1.27 -1.05 3.74
N GLY A 60 0.97 -1.58 4.93
CA GLY A 60 1.78 -2.62 5.59
C GLY A 60 3.11 -2.15 6.19
N THR A 61 3.67 -1.02 5.73
CA THR A 61 4.93 -0.44 6.20
C THR A 61 4.72 0.71 7.19
N LEU A 62 3.93 1.73 6.82
CA LEU A 62 3.56 2.86 7.69
C LEU A 62 2.13 2.74 8.23
N ALA A 63 1.23 2.10 7.49
CA ALA A 63 -0.21 2.07 7.76
C ALA A 63 -0.76 0.64 7.85
N THR A 64 -1.83 0.44 8.62
CA THR A 64 -2.54 -0.86 8.74
C THR A 64 -3.60 -1.11 7.65
N THR A 65 -3.55 -0.37 6.55
CA THR A 65 -4.57 -0.35 5.48
C THR A 65 -4.75 -1.67 4.75
N GLU A 66 -3.80 -2.61 4.84
CA GLU A 66 -3.96 -3.94 4.22
C GLU A 66 -5.17 -4.70 4.77
N GLU A 67 -5.52 -4.52 6.05
CA GLU A 67 -6.70 -5.17 6.63
C GLU A 67 -7.99 -4.71 5.95
N LEU A 68 -8.06 -3.44 5.55
CA LEU A 68 -9.20 -2.87 4.82
C LEU A 68 -9.28 -3.41 3.38
N SER A 69 -8.12 -3.57 2.74
CA SER A 69 -8.02 -4.18 1.41
C SER A 69 -8.48 -5.64 1.44
N ILE A 70 -7.95 -6.45 2.36
CA ILE A 70 -8.32 -7.86 2.54
C ILE A 70 -9.82 -7.98 2.82
N TYR A 71 -10.37 -7.13 3.68
CA TYR A 71 -11.81 -7.12 3.95
C TYR A 71 -12.63 -6.81 2.69
N SER A 72 -12.22 -5.83 1.89
CA SER A 72 -12.93 -5.44 0.66
C SER A 72 -12.84 -6.51 -0.42
N LEU A 73 -11.71 -7.24 -0.49
CA LEU A 73 -11.55 -8.42 -1.34
C LEU A 73 -12.46 -9.56 -0.86
N GLU A 74 -12.56 -9.80 0.45
CA GLU A 74 -13.47 -10.82 0.99
C GLU A 74 -14.93 -10.46 0.70
N PHE A 75 -15.31 -9.19 0.90
CA PHE A 75 -16.64 -8.69 0.53
C PHE A 75 -16.94 -8.99 -0.94
N MET A 76 -16.03 -8.64 -1.84
CA MET A 76 -16.17 -8.92 -3.27
C MET A 76 -16.36 -10.43 -3.53
N VAL A 77 -15.52 -11.31 -2.97
CA VAL A 77 -15.66 -12.76 -3.17
C VAL A 77 -17.02 -13.28 -2.66
N ARG A 78 -17.47 -12.81 -1.51
CA ARG A 78 -18.79 -13.17 -0.95
C ARG A 78 -19.92 -12.70 -1.86
N GLN A 79 -19.85 -11.46 -2.37
CA GLN A 79 -20.86 -10.91 -3.28
C GLN A 79 -20.94 -11.69 -4.60
N ILE A 80 -19.82 -12.04 -5.22
CA ILE A 80 -19.83 -12.74 -6.52
C ILE A 80 -20.17 -14.23 -6.39
N SER A 81 -20.01 -14.82 -5.20
CA SER A 81 -20.28 -16.24 -4.95
C SER A 81 -21.62 -16.54 -4.27
N GLY A 82 -22.24 -15.53 -3.64
CA GLY A 82 -23.43 -15.71 -2.80
C GLY A 82 -23.15 -16.37 -1.44
N ARG A 83 -21.88 -16.49 -1.03
CA ARG A 83 -21.46 -17.14 0.22
C ARG A 83 -21.35 -16.13 1.37
N TYR A 84 -22.49 -15.63 1.83
CA TYR A 84 -22.53 -14.50 2.78
C TYR A 84 -22.23 -14.87 4.24
N THR A 85 -22.32 -16.15 4.62
CA THR A 85 -22.21 -16.57 6.02
C THR A 85 -20.84 -17.15 6.35
N ARG A 86 -20.50 -17.30 7.64
CA ARG A 86 -19.23 -17.92 8.07
C ARG A 86 -19.20 -19.43 7.76
N GLU A 87 -20.36 -20.07 7.73
CA GLU A 87 -20.49 -21.51 7.41
C GLU A 87 -20.23 -21.74 5.92
N SER A 88 -20.67 -20.81 5.06
CA SER A 88 -20.52 -20.90 3.60
C SER A 88 -19.18 -20.36 3.09
N TRP A 89 -18.53 -19.47 3.84
CA TRP A 89 -17.20 -18.93 3.55
C TRP A 89 -16.41 -18.66 4.85
N LYS A 90 -15.30 -19.38 5.00
CA LYS A 90 -14.44 -19.36 6.20
C LYS A 90 -13.42 -18.21 6.23
N GLY A 91 -13.29 -17.46 5.13
CA GLY A 91 -12.20 -16.50 4.94
C GLY A 91 -11.13 -17.02 3.97
N PHE A 92 -10.22 -16.13 3.61
CA PHE A 92 -9.02 -16.47 2.84
C PHE A 92 -8.06 -17.35 3.64
N ASP A 93 -7.37 -18.25 2.95
CA ASP A 93 -6.29 -19.04 3.53
C ASP A 93 -5.04 -18.17 3.72
N PRO A 94 -4.53 -17.97 4.94
CA PRO A 94 -3.38 -17.08 5.15
C PRO A 94 -2.07 -17.54 4.51
N PHE A 95 -1.90 -18.83 4.21
CA PHE A 95 -0.67 -19.36 3.62
C PHE A 95 -0.74 -19.44 2.10
N ILE A 96 -1.94 -19.58 1.55
CA ILE A 96 -2.15 -19.73 0.11
C ILE A 96 -2.58 -18.41 -0.54
N ASP A 97 -3.54 -17.71 0.05
CA ASP A 97 -4.14 -16.54 -0.59
C ASP A 97 -3.37 -15.26 -0.29
N TYR A 98 -2.99 -15.00 0.98
CA TYR A 98 -2.33 -13.74 1.37
C TYR A 98 -1.07 -13.41 0.56
N PRO A 99 -0.18 -14.37 0.24
CA PRO A 99 0.97 -14.06 -0.62
C PRO A 99 0.59 -13.48 -2.00
N ASN A 100 -0.61 -13.80 -2.50
CA ASN A 100 -1.10 -13.39 -3.81
C ASN A 100 -2.04 -12.17 -3.78
N ILE A 101 -2.52 -11.76 -2.59
CA ILE A 101 -3.46 -10.66 -2.42
C ILE A 101 -2.92 -9.49 -1.58
N ILE A 102 -1.60 -9.45 -1.37
CA ILE A 102 -0.91 -8.43 -0.59
C ILE A 102 0.31 -7.89 -1.33
N GLY A 103 0.50 -6.57 -1.28
CA GLY A 103 1.67 -5.86 -1.82
C GLY A 103 1.70 -5.63 -3.33
N ASN A 104 0.97 -6.44 -4.11
CA ASN A 104 0.81 -6.26 -5.57
C ASN A 104 -0.33 -5.29 -5.92
N SER A 105 -0.59 -5.04 -7.21
CA SER A 105 -1.74 -4.23 -7.65
C SER A 105 -3.07 -4.91 -7.34
N THR A 106 -4.10 -4.11 -7.06
CA THR A 106 -5.47 -4.59 -6.82
C THR A 106 -5.97 -5.49 -7.95
N THR A 107 -5.67 -5.15 -9.21
CA THR A 107 -6.05 -5.96 -10.36
C THR A 107 -5.47 -7.37 -10.26
N LYS A 108 -4.19 -7.50 -9.86
CA LYS A 108 -3.52 -8.80 -9.69
C LYS A 108 -4.15 -9.63 -8.57
N HIS A 109 -4.51 -8.99 -7.45
CA HIS A 109 -5.22 -9.67 -6.35
C HIS A 109 -6.54 -10.25 -6.83
N ILE A 110 -7.31 -9.47 -7.59
CA ILE A 110 -8.63 -9.88 -8.10
C ILE A 110 -8.50 -10.94 -9.19
N GLU A 111 -7.52 -10.84 -10.09
CA GLU A 111 -7.20 -11.89 -11.07
C GLU A 111 -6.95 -13.23 -10.36
N TYR A 112 -6.12 -13.23 -9.33
CA TYR A 112 -5.85 -14.42 -8.52
C TYR A 112 -7.13 -14.97 -7.88
N LEU A 113 -7.92 -14.14 -7.19
CA LEU A 113 -9.12 -14.57 -6.48
C LEU A 113 -10.22 -15.09 -7.42
N VAL A 114 -10.47 -14.41 -8.54
CA VAL A 114 -11.42 -14.85 -9.56
C VAL A 114 -11.01 -16.20 -10.13
N SER A 115 -9.71 -16.39 -10.41
CA SER A 115 -9.19 -17.67 -10.89
C SER A 115 -9.32 -18.77 -9.83
N ARG A 116 -8.83 -18.52 -8.62
CA ARG A 116 -8.78 -19.45 -7.49
C ARG A 116 -10.16 -19.94 -7.09
N TYR A 117 -11.13 -19.03 -7.06
CA TYR A 117 -12.50 -19.25 -6.60
C TYR A 117 -13.51 -19.32 -7.74
N SER A 118 -13.05 -19.51 -8.98
CA SER A 118 -13.88 -19.58 -10.20
C SER A 118 -15.09 -20.53 -10.08
N ASN A 119 -14.90 -21.70 -9.49
CA ASN A 119 -15.96 -22.70 -9.27
C ASN A 119 -17.06 -22.24 -8.30
N PHE A 120 -16.85 -21.16 -7.54
CA PHE A 120 -17.84 -20.60 -6.62
C PHE A 120 -18.57 -19.39 -7.17
N ILE A 121 -18.13 -18.84 -8.32
CA ILE A 121 -18.74 -17.65 -8.89
C ILE A 121 -20.15 -17.99 -9.39
N ASN A 122 -21.13 -17.22 -8.91
CA ASN A 122 -22.51 -17.32 -9.35
C ASN A 122 -22.82 -16.15 -10.32
N PRO A 123 -23.20 -16.41 -11.58
CA PRO A 123 -23.43 -15.35 -12.57
C PRO A 123 -24.50 -14.32 -12.16
N ASP A 124 -25.56 -14.74 -11.49
CA ASP A 124 -26.61 -13.82 -11.04
C ASP A 124 -26.15 -12.97 -9.85
N CYS A 125 -25.39 -13.56 -8.93
CA CYS A 125 -24.79 -12.81 -7.82
C CYS A 125 -23.77 -11.78 -8.34
N LEU A 126 -22.87 -12.19 -9.26
CA LEU A 126 -21.92 -11.30 -9.91
C LEU A 126 -22.62 -10.13 -10.61
N LYS A 127 -23.65 -10.42 -11.42
CA LYS A 127 -24.44 -9.40 -12.13
C LYS A 127 -25.10 -8.42 -11.15
N LYS A 128 -25.78 -8.92 -10.12
CA LYS A 128 -26.41 -8.07 -9.10
C LYS A 128 -25.38 -7.17 -8.41
N ALA A 129 -24.29 -7.75 -7.94
CA ALA A 129 -23.24 -7.03 -7.22
C ALA A 129 -22.57 -5.97 -8.12
N TYR A 130 -22.32 -6.30 -9.39
CA TYR A 130 -21.73 -5.38 -10.35
C TYR A 130 -22.65 -4.17 -10.63
N PHE A 131 -23.95 -4.38 -10.82
CA PHE A 131 -24.89 -3.26 -11.02
C PHE A 131 -24.94 -2.34 -9.80
N CYS A 132 -25.00 -2.91 -8.61
CA CYS A 132 -24.93 -2.16 -7.35
C CYS A 132 -23.65 -1.31 -7.29
N ALA A 133 -22.50 -1.93 -7.50
CA ALA A 133 -21.20 -1.25 -7.47
C ALA A 133 -21.07 -0.16 -8.56
N ALA A 134 -21.49 -0.45 -9.78
CA ALA A 134 -21.39 0.47 -10.90
C ALA A 134 -22.25 1.72 -10.68
N ILE A 135 -23.50 1.53 -10.25
CA ILE A 135 -24.43 2.64 -10.00
C ILE A 135 -23.97 3.45 -8.80
N TRP A 136 -23.63 2.80 -7.69
CA TRP A 136 -23.10 3.48 -6.50
C TRP A 136 -21.88 4.34 -6.83
N THR A 137 -20.94 3.81 -7.62
CA THR A 137 -19.72 4.54 -7.99
C THR A 137 -20.03 5.79 -8.83
N MET A 138 -21.03 5.72 -9.71
CA MET A 138 -21.41 6.85 -10.55
C MET A 138 -22.24 7.91 -9.81
N THR A 139 -23.03 7.52 -8.79
CA THR A 139 -23.92 8.42 -8.06
C THR A 139 -23.26 9.02 -6.82
N THR A 140 -22.63 8.17 -6.02
CA THR A 140 -22.12 8.52 -4.68
C THR A 140 -20.62 8.71 -4.69
N GLY A 141 -19.90 7.83 -5.40
CA GLY A 141 -18.44 7.81 -5.44
C GLY A 141 -17.80 9.16 -5.77
N HIS A 142 -16.70 9.48 -5.10
CA HIS A 142 -16.02 10.77 -5.23
C HIS A 142 -14.85 10.77 -6.24
N ASP A 143 -14.34 9.61 -6.64
CA ASP A 143 -13.29 9.53 -7.65
C ASP A 143 -13.88 9.54 -9.07
N LYS A 144 -13.64 10.63 -9.80
CA LYS A 144 -14.05 10.81 -11.18
C LYS A 144 -13.39 9.79 -12.12
N GLN A 145 -12.12 9.46 -11.90
CA GLN A 145 -11.42 8.51 -12.76
C GLN A 145 -12.04 7.12 -12.62
N ARG A 146 -12.38 6.71 -11.38
CA ARG A 146 -13.15 5.49 -11.12
C ARG A 146 -14.52 5.51 -11.79
N ALA A 147 -15.27 6.60 -11.69
CA ALA A 147 -16.56 6.72 -12.36
C ALA A 147 -16.44 6.56 -13.90
N ASP A 148 -15.39 7.11 -14.51
CA ASP A 148 -15.14 6.98 -15.95
C ASP A 148 -14.68 5.56 -16.33
N GLN A 149 -13.92 4.87 -15.46
CA GLN A 149 -13.58 3.46 -15.63
C GLN A 149 -14.83 2.56 -15.57
N VAL A 150 -15.72 2.77 -14.60
CA VAL A 150 -17.01 2.05 -14.48
C VAL A 150 -17.86 2.25 -15.73
N LYS A 151 -17.97 3.47 -16.26
CA LYS A 151 -18.67 3.71 -17.54
C LYS A 151 -18.03 2.94 -18.70
N SER A 152 -16.71 2.83 -18.72
CA SER A 152 -16.00 2.02 -19.72
C SER A 152 -16.30 0.53 -19.55
N ASN A 153 -16.28 0.02 -18.31
CA ASN A 153 -16.62 -1.37 -18.00
C ASN A 153 -18.08 -1.71 -18.35
N LEU A 154 -19.04 -0.81 -18.09
CA LEU A 154 -20.43 -0.98 -18.53
C LEU A 154 -20.55 -1.15 -20.04
N ARG A 155 -19.72 -0.45 -20.83
CA ARG A 155 -19.69 -0.66 -22.29
C ARG A 155 -19.10 -2.01 -22.66
N ASN A 156 -18.01 -2.41 -22.01
CA ASN A 156 -17.28 -3.65 -22.29
C ASN A 156 -18.07 -4.90 -21.86
N LEU A 157 -18.92 -4.77 -20.84
CA LEU A 157 -19.76 -5.84 -20.27
C LEU A 157 -21.18 -5.85 -20.85
N GLY A 158 -21.40 -5.18 -22.00
CA GLY A 158 -22.65 -5.21 -22.76
C GLY A 158 -23.71 -4.18 -22.34
N CYS A 159 -23.63 -3.62 -21.14
CA CYS A 159 -24.61 -2.70 -20.56
C CYS A 159 -24.50 -1.24 -21.00
N LYS A 160 -24.00 -0.92 -22.21
CA LYS A 160 -23.77 0.49 -22.63
C LYS A 160 -25.02 1.38 -22.58
N ASN A 161 -26.21 0.80 -22.74
CA ASN A 161 -27.48 1.53 -22.83
C ASN A 161 -27.90 2.14 -21.50
N ILE A 162 -27.43 1.59 -20.37
CA ILE A 162 -27.72 2.16 -19.05
C ILE A 162 -27.21 3.60 -18.92
N LEU A 163 -26.13 3.94 -19.63
CA LEU A 163 -25.52 5.27 -19.61
C LEU A 163 -26.40 6.35 -20.26
N LEU A 164 -27.42 5.94 -21.02
CA LEU A 164 -28.41 6.83 -21.62
C LEU A 164 -29.71 6.89 -20.80
N ASP A 165 -29.79 6.16 -19.69
CA ASP A 165 -30.99 6.08 -18.87
C ASP A 165 -31.26 7.41 -18.14
N LYS A 166 -32.46 7.95 -18.27
CA LYS A 166 -32.85 9.21 -17.62
C LYS A 166 -32.83 9.10 -16.09
N LYS A 167 -33.30 7.98 -15.54
CA LYS A 167 -33.37 7.76 -14.09
C LYS A 167 -31.96 7.70 -13.50
N LEU A 168 -31.03 7.02 -14.17
CA LEU A 168 -29.63 7.03 -13.74
C LEU A 168 -29.03 8.44 -13.78
N ASN A 169 -29.27 9.19 -14.85
CA ASN A 169 -28.75 10.56 -14.97
C ASN A 169 -29.31 11.50 -13.87
N GLU A 170 -30.56 11.33 -13.47
CA GLU A 170 -31.17 12.03 -12.33
C GLU A 170 -30.45 11.67 -11.01
N LEU A 171 -30.26 10.37 -10.72
CA LEU A 171 -29.55 9.91 -9.52
C LEU A 171 -28.09 10.42 -9.46
N ILE A 172 -27.40 10.46 -10.60
CA ILE A 172 -26.04 11.01 -10.69
C ILE A 172 -26.04 12.51 -10.38
N ALA A 173 -27.00 13.26 -10.93
CA ALA A 173 -27.10 14.70 -10.69
C ALA A 173 -27.45 15.02 -9.23
N GLU A 174 -28.29 14.22 -8.59
CA GLU A 174 -28.72 14.38 -7.20
C GLU A 174 -27.72 13.77 -6.19
N ARG A 175 -26.75 12.97 -6.68
CA ARG A 175 -25.80 12.18 -5.88
C ARG A 175 -26.50 11.25 -4.87
N ILE A 176 -27.54 10.56 -5.34
CA ILE A 176 -28.34 9.64 -4.53
C ILE A 176 -28.11 8.21 -5.03
N PHE A 177 -27.82 7.31 -4.10
CA PHE A 177 -27.85 5.86 -4.33
C PHE A 177 -29.07 5.25 -3.66
N ASP A 178 -29.79 4.41 -4.40
CA ASP A 178 -30.96 3.67 -3.94
C ASP A 178 -30.78 2.21 -4.35
N GLU A 179 -30.58 1.34 -3.36
CA GLU A 179 -30.33 -0.08 -3.60
C GLU A 179 -31.58 -0.81 -4.12
N ASP A 180 -32.78 -0.37 -3.75
CA ASP A 180 -34.04 -1.00 -4.16
C ASP A 180 -34.23 -0.86 -5.68
N LEU A 181 -33.84 0.29 -6.24
CA LEU A 181 -33.87 0.51 -7.70
C LEU A 181 -32.97 -0.47 -8.49
N ILE A 182 -31.96 -1.08 -7.86
CA ILE A 182 -31.13 -2.10 -8.52
C ILE A 182 -32.00 -3.30 -8.90
N GLN A 183 -32.80 -3.81 -7.95
CA GLN A 183 -33.70 -4.96 -8.19
C GLN A 183 -34.95 -4.56 -8.96
N ASP A 184 -35.52 -3.41 -8.64
CA ASP A 184 -36.86 -3.05 -9.11
C ASP A 184 -36.85 -2.40 -10.49
N TYR A 185 -35.71 -1.85 -10.92
CA TYR A 185 -35.62 -1.09 -12.17
C TYR A 185 -34.44 -1.51 -13.05
N PHE A 186 -33.20 -1.42 -12.55
CA PHE A 186 -32.02 -1.54 -13.41
C PHE A 186 -31.76 -2.99 -13.86
N LEU A 187 -31.86 -3.97 -12.97
CA LEU A 187 -31.66 -5.38 -13.33
C LEU A 187 -32.73 -5.91 -14.29
N PRO A 188 -34.05 -5.68 -14.09
CA PRO A 188 -35.07 -6.11 -15.06
C PRO A 188 -34.88 -5.49 -16.44
N LYS A 189 -34.40 -4.25 -16.51
CA LYS A 189 -34.28 -3.49 -17.76
C LYS A 189 -32.99 -3.77 -18.53
N TYR A 190 -31.86 -3.94 -17.83
CA TYR A 190 -30.53 -4.01 -18.44
C TYR A 190 -29.74 -5.28 -18.07
N GLY A 191 -30.21 -6.07 -17.10
CA GLY A 191 -29.49 -7.24 -16.61
C GLY A 191 -29.30 -8.35 -17.66
N ASN A 192 -30.18 -8.43 -18.66
CA ASN A 192 -30.04 -9.39 -19.77
C ASN A 192 -28.91 -9.02 -20.74
N ASP A 193 -28.49 -7.75 -20.77
CA ASP A 193 -27.38 -7.28 -21.61
C ASP A 193 -26.01 -7.53 -20.95
N PHE A 194 -25.99 -7.87 -19.67
CA PHE A 194 -24.76 -8.11 -18.92
C PHE A 194 -24.12 -9.44 -19.28
N GLU A 195 -22.86 -9.39 -19.75
CA GLU A 195 -22.13 -10.59 -20.14
C GLU A 195 -20.64 -10.48 -19.79
N THR A 196 -20.12 -11.52 -19.14
CA THR A 196 -18.68 -11.75 -18.93
C THR A 196 -18.23 -12.87 -19.86
N LYS A 197 -17.67 -12.52 -21.02
CA LYS A 197 -17.27 -13.48 -22.06
C LYS A 197 -16.10 -14.38 -21.65
N ASP A 198 -15.25 -13.89 -20.77
CA ASP A 198 -14.01 -14.51 -20.33
C ASP A 198 -13.67 -14.11 -18.88
N ILE A 199 -12.53 -14.60 -18.40
CA ILE A 199 -11.99 -14.26 -17.08
C ILE A 199 -11.72 -12.76 -16.96
N THR A 200 -11.27 -12.10 -18.03
CA THR A 200 -11.01 -10.65 -18.04
C THR A 200 -12.28 -9.85 -17.79
N GLY A 201 -13.41 -10.25 -18.39
CA GLY A 201 -14.72 -9.65 -18.10
C GLY A 201 -15.13 -9.81 -16.64
N THR A 202 -14.90 -11.00 -16.08
CA THR A 202 -15.19 -11.28 -14.66
C THR A 202 -14.33 -10.42 -13.73
N VAL A 203 -13.02 -10.32 -14.01
CA VAL A 203 -12.08 -9.48 -13.26
C VAL A 203 -12.49 -8.02 -13.30
N ARG A 204 -12.92 -7.49 -14.46
CA ARG A 204 -13.43 -6.11 -14.57
C ARG A 204 -14.60 -5.85 -13.63
N ALA A 205 -15.62 -6.72 -13.67
CA ALA A 205 -16.79 -6.57 -12.81
C ALA A 205 -16.43 -6.70 -11.32
N ALA A 206 -15.58 -7.68 -10.98
CA ALA A 206 -15.09 -7.90 -9.63
C ALA A 206 -14.27 -6.71 -9.09
N THR A 207 -13.48 -6.05 -9.96
CA THR A 207 -12.74 -4.84 -9.63
C THR A 207 -13.68 -3.70 -9.24
N ASP A 208 -14.78 -3.50 -9.98
CA ASP A 208 -15.79 -2.49 -9.65
C ASP A 208 -16.47 -2.79 -8.29
N ILE A 209 -16.74 -4.05 -7.98
CA ILE A 209 -17.30 -4.47 -6.68
C ILE A 209 -16.33 -4.24 -5.52
N PHE A 210 -15.05 -4.56 -5.70
CA PHE A 210 -14.02 -4.30 -4.69
C PHE A 210 -13.94 -2.81 -4.36
N TYR A 211 -13.78 -1.96 -5.39
CA TYR A 211 -13.59 -0.53 -5.18
C TYR A 211 -14.82 0.16 -4.62
N HIS A 212 -16.03 -0.30 -4.97
CA HIS A 212 -17.25 0.16 -4.31
C HIS A 212 -17.12 0.02 -2.78
N ARG A 213 -16.82 -1.20 -2.29
CA ARG A 213 -16.73 -1.41 -0.84
C ARG A 213 -15.55 -0.66 -0.21
N TYR A 214 -14.40 -0.66 -0.89
CA TYR A 214 -13.22 0.02 -0.37
C TYR A 214 -13.45 1.54 -0.25
N HIS A 215 -14.02 2.18 -1.27
CA HIS A 215 -14.31 3.62 -1.26
C HIS A 215 -15.42 3.97 -0.28
N GLU A 216 -16.44 3.14 -0.12
CA GLU A 216 -17.48 3.32 0.90
C GLU A 216 -16.86 3.35 2.32
N ILE A 217 -15.91 2.45 2.61
CA ILE A 217 -15.20 2.43 3.90
C ILE A 217 -14.38 3.71 4.08
N LEU A 218 -13.61 4.12 3.07
CA LEU A 218 -12.78 5.32 3.13
C LEU A 218 -13.61 6.61 3.31
N GLU A 219 -14.76 6.70 2.65
CA GLU A 219 -15.70 7.81 2.84
C GLU A 219 -16.24 7.85 4.27
N GLY A 220 -16.59 6.69 4.83
CA GLY A 220 -17.00 6.60 6.23
C GLY A 220 -15.91 7.01 7.23
N ILE A 221 -14.64 6.77 6.92
CA ILE A 221 -13.50 7.24 7.73
C ILE A 221 -13.40 8.77 7.67
N LYS A 222 -13.52 9.35 6.47
CA LYS A 222 -13.48 10.80 6.24
C LYS A 222 -14.60 11.54 6.99
N ASP A 223 -15.77 10.93 7.09
CA ASP A 223 -16.95 11.46 7.80
C ASP A 223 -16.90 11.29 9.34
N ASP A 224 -15.76 10.88 9.92
CA ASP A 224 -15.61 10.52 11.34
C ASP A 224 -16.57 9.40 11.81
N LYS A 225 -17.16 8.64 10.89
CA LYS A 225 -17.97 7.43 11.18
C LYS A 225 -17.09 6.18 11.35
N GLY A 226 -15.77 6.35 11.31
CA GLY A 226 -14.78 5.27 11.37
C GLY A 226 -14.90 4.36 12.60
N GLN A 227 -15.33 4.87 13.76
CA GLN A 227 -15.54 4.04 14.97
C GLN A 227 -16.69 3.04 14.81
N ARG A 228 -17.82 3.46 14.24
CA ARG A 228 -18.93 2.54 13.97
C ARG A 228 -18.52 1.46 12.97
N LEU A 229 -17.81 1.87 11.92
CA LEU A 229 -17.29 0.95 10.92
C LEU A 229 -16.23 0.01 11.50
N ALA A 230 -15.36 0.46 12.41
CA ALA A 230 -14.41 -0.39 13.13
C ALA A 230 -15.10 -1.51 13.92
N SER A 231 -16.18 -1.19 14.65
CA SER A 231 -16.98 -2.18 15.37
C SER A 231 -17.59 -3.24 14.44
N GLU A 232 -18.06 -2.83 13.27
CA GLU A 232 -18.66 -3.72 12.27
C GLU A 232 -17.60 -4.57 11.54
N LEU A 233 -16.41 -4.01 11.28
CA LEU A 233 -15.36 -4.60 10.43
C LEU A 233 -14.33 -5.42 11.22
N LEU A 234 -13.85 -4.90 12.35
CA LEU A 234 -12.75 -5.45 13.13
C LEU A 234 -13.23 -6.29 14.33
N GLN A 235 -14.53 -6.23 14.67
CA GLN A 235 -15.10 -6.85 15.88
C GLN A 235 -14.39 -6.42 17.18
N ASP A 236 -13.69 -5.28 17.13
CA ASP A 236 -12.92 -4.70 18.22
C ASP A 236 -13.19 -3.19 18.26
N ASN A 237 -13.89 -2.75 19.30
CA ASN A 237 -14.27 -1.34 19.48
C ASN A 237 -13.09 -0.45 19.92
N SER A 238 -11.93 -1.03 20.19
CA SER A 238 -10.75 -0.31 20.67
C SER A 238 -9.76 0.08 19.56
N ARG A 239 -9.95 -0.43 18.34
CA ARG A 239 -9.06 -0.18 17.20
C ARG A 239 -9.64 0.85 16.23
N HIS A 240 -8.78 1.70 15.70
CA HIS A 240 -9.11 2.52 14.54
C HIS A 240 -8.98 1.68 13.25
N LEU A 241 -9.75 2.03 12.22
CA LEU A 241 -9.66 1.36 10.91
C LEU A 241 -8.33 1.59 10.20
N ILE A 242 -7.71 2.75 10.44
CA ILE A 242 -6.41 3.13 9.91
C ILE A 242 -5.56 3.57 11.09
N GLU A 243 -4.50 2.82 11.34
CA GLU A 243 -3.54 3.07 12.40
C GLU A 243 -2.13 3.15 11.83
N MET A 244 -1.26 3.86 12.54
CA MET A 244 0.17 3.81 12.26
C MET A 244 0.71 2.44 12.65
N MET A 245 1.61 1.92 11.83
CA MET A 245 2.38 0.74 12.21
C MET A 245 3.17 1.04 13.50
N PRO A 246 3.32 0.06 14.41
CA PRO A 246 3.98 0.26 15.70
C PRO A 246 5.32 0.99 15.60
N GLY A 247 5.42 2.16 16.24
CA GLY A 247 6.63 2.99 16.27
C GLY A 247 6.90 3.81 15.01
N ALA A 248 6.04 3.76 13.99
CA ALA A 248 6.22 4.52 12.77
C ALA A 248 6.17 6.04 13.03
N GLY A 249 5.27 6.56 13.88
CA GLY A 249 5.24 7.98 14.25
C GLY A 249 6.55 8.46 14.90
N ILE A 250 7.11 7.65 15.82
CA ILE A 250 8.39 7.92 16.47
C ILE A 250 9.53 7.90 15.45
N PHE A 251 9.55 6.91 14.55
CA PHE A 251 10.52 6.80 13.46
C PHE A 251 10.50 8.05 12.57
N LEU A 252 9.32 8.49 12.15
CA LEU A 252 9.16 9.68 11.31
C LEU A 252 9.69 10.94 12.01
N ALA A 253 9.34 11.15 13.28
CA ALA A 253 9.86 12.27 14.06
C ALA A 253 11.39 12.19 14.25
N PHE A 254 11.92 10.98 14.42
CA PHE A 254 13.35 10.73 14.62
C PHE A 254 14.19 11.07 13.39
N ILE A 255 13.80 10.60 12.19
CA ILE A 255 14.57 10.84 10.96
C ILE A 255 14.53 12.31 10.49
N LYS A 256 13.54 13.08 10.97
CA LYS A 256 13.49 14.54 10.78
C LYS A 256 14.27 15.31 11.86
N GLY A 257 14.88 14.61 12.81
CA GLY A 257 15.70 15.21 13.88
C GLY A 257 14.89 15.90 14.97
N TRP A 258 13.58 15.67 15.07
CA TRP A 258 12.70 16.40 15.99
C TRP A 258 12.78 15.94 17.44
N LEU A 259 13.41 14.78 17.66
CA LEU A 259 13.51 14.13 18.97
C LEU A 259 14.95 14.17 19.56
N ALA A 260 15.85 14.98 19.02
CA ALA A 260 17.27 14.98 19.39
C ALA A 260 17.55 15.21 20.88
N ASP A 261 16.69 15.94 21.57
CA ASP A 261 16.75 16.25 23.00
C ASP A 261 16.00 15.25 23.90
N ALA A 262 15.36 14.23 23.33
CA ALA A 262 14.49 13.31 24.07
C ALA A 262 14.63 11.83 23.65
N THR A 263 15.63 11.48 22.85
CA THR A 263 15.81 10.13 22.30
C THR A 263 15.82 9.03 23.34
N GLU A 264 16.46 9.26 24.49
CA GLU A 264 16.57 8.29 25.57
C GLU A 264 15.20 7.87 26.14
N ASN A 265 14.26 8.81 26.17
CA ASN A 265 12.93 8.59 26.74
C ASN A 265 12.10 7.62 25.88
N PHE A 266 12.43 7.48 24.60
CA PHE A 266 11.76 6.57 23.68
C PHE A 266 12.33 5.15 23.69
N ILE A 267 13.49 4.91 24.31
CA ILE A 267 14.08 3.55 24.36
C ILE A 267 13.13 2.52 25.02
N PRO A 268 12.50 2.81 26.18
CA PRO A 268 11.53 1.87 26.77
C PRO A 268 10.30 1.65 25.89
N VAL A 269 9.79 2.73 25.27
CA VAL A 269 8.62 2.67 24.39
C VAL A 269 8.90 1.80 23.17
N LEU A 270 10.04 2.02 22.51
CA LEU A 270 10.45 1.25 21.32
C LEU A 270 10.70 -0.24 21.65
N ASN A 271 11.29 -0.55 22.82
CA ASN A 271 11.44 -1.93 23.26
C ASN A 271 10.10 -2.63 23.48
N GLU A 272 9.13 -1.95 24.12
CA GLU A 272 7.79 -2.49 24.34
C GLU A 272 7.09 -2.76 23.00
N LEU A 273 7.20 -1.84 22.03
CA LEU A 273 6.64 -1.99 20.69
C LEU A 273 7.27 -3.16 19.92
N MET A 274 8.60 -3.36 20.00
CA MET A 274 9.27 -4.53 19.42
C MET A 274 8.74 -5.83 20.01
N LYS A 275 8.62 -5.88 21.34
CA LYS A 275 8.15 -7.06 22.07
C LYS A 275 6.71 -7.42 21.71
N ILE A 276 5.83 -6.42 21.58
CA ILE A 276 4.45 -6.62 21.15
C ILE A 276 4.40 -7.12 19.70
N LYS A 277 5.19 -6.50 18.80
CA LYS A 277 5.18 -6.82 17.37
C LYS A 277 5.69 -8.23 17.08
N ASN A 278 6.78 -8.66 17.71
CA ASN A 278 7.30 -10.01 17.55
C ASN A 278 7.91 -10.57 18.85
N PRO A 279 7.09 -11.16 19.74
CA PRO A 279 7.56 -11.67 21.02
C PRO A 279 8.54 -12.85 20.88
N GLN A 280 8.49 -13.60 19.76
CA GLN A 280 9.36 -14.75 19.53
C GLN A 280 10.80 -14.36 19.17
N HIS A 281 10.98 -13.21 18.51
CA HIS A 281 12.28 -12.72 18.04
C HIS A 281 12.78 -11.51 18.84
N TYR A 282 12.08 -11.13 19.90
CA TYR A 282 12.45 -10.01 20.74
C TYR A 282 13.76 -10.30 21.49
N GLN A 283 14.73 -9.41 21.31
CA GLN A 283 15.93 -9.34 22.15
C GLN A 283 15.97 -7.97 22.83
N PRO A 284 16.04 -7.92 24.18
CA PRO A 284 16.16 -6.67 24.90
C PRO A 284 17.51 -6.03 24.57
N VAL A 285 17.47 -4.75 24.24
CA VAL A 285 18.66 -4.04 23.78
C VAL A 285 19.28 -3.26 24.97
N ASN A 286 20.60 -3.31 25.13
CA ASN A 286 21.30 -2.67 26.26
C ASN A 286 21.19 -1.13 26.19
N SER A 287 20.49 -0.55 27.17
CA SER A 287 20.09 0.86 27.18
C SER A 287 21.26 1.85 27.15
N GLU A 288 22.41 1.55 27.78
CA GLU A 288 23.50 2.52 27.89
C GLU A 288 24.25 2.74 26.56
N ILE A 289 24.58 1.66 25.86
CA ILE A 289 25.30 1.74 24.57
C ILE A 289 24.42 2.36 23.49
N ILE A 290 23.15 1.96 23.45
CA ILE A 290 22.19 2.47 22.46
C ILE A 290 21.91 3.94 22.68
N LYS A 291 21.78 4.38 23.93
CA LYS A 291 21.55 5.78 24.26
C LYS A 291 22.60 6.69 23.59
N VAL A 292 23.88 6.32 23.69
CA VAL A 292 24.96 7.08 23.05
C VAL A 292 24.82 7.09 21.53
N LYS A 293 24.49 5.95 20.93
CA LYS A 293 24.33 5.82 19.46
C LYS A 293 23.13 6.62 18.95
N LEU A 294 21.96 6.49 19.59
CA LEU A 294 20.74 7.21 19.22
C LEU A 294 20.88 8.72 19.39
N ASP A 295 21.53 9.19 20.45
CA ASP A 295 21.78 10.62 20.68
C ASP A 295 22.67 11.22 19.57
N ARG A 296 23.75 10.52 19.19
CA ARG A 296 24.60 10.92 18.05
C ARG A 296 23.83 10.94 16.74
N LEU A 297 23.01 9.91 16.50
CA LEU A 297 22.22 9.79 15.28
C LEU A 297 21.17 10.90 15.19
N ALA A 298 20.45 11.16 16.26
CA ALA A 298 19.42 12.20 16.27
C ALA A 298 20.01 13.61 16.15
N LYS A 299 21.17 13.89 16.77
CA LYS A 299 21.93 15.14 16.52
C LYS A 299 22.39 15.28 15.08
N THR A 300 22.68 14.17 14.42
CA THR A 300 23.02 14.17 12.98
C THR A 300 21.80 14.54 12.15
N PHE A 301 20.63 13.94 12.44
CA PHE A 301 19.38 14.25 11.75
C PHE A 301 18.79 15.61 12.10
N GLU A 302 19.05 16.16 13.28
CA GLU A 302 18.70 17.54 13.62
C GLU A 302 19.43 18.55 12.72
N LYS A 303 20.72 18.30 12.45
CA LYS A 303 21.54 19.13 11.55
C LYS A 303 21.22 18.90 10.08
N LYS A 304 20.95 17.65 9.71
CA LYS A 304 20.68 17.22 8.33
C LYS A 304 19.51 16.22 8.33
N PRO A 305 18.26 16.70 8.38
CA PRO A 305 17.08 15.84 8.31
C PRO A 305 17.07 15.02 7.02
N LEU A 306 16.58 13.78 7.10
CA LEU A 306 16.45 12.96 5.90
C LEU A 306 15.30 13.46 5.02
N ARG A 307 15.51 13.38 3.70
CA ARG A 307 14.39 13.47 2.75
C ARG A 307 13.56 12.21 2.84
N ILE A 308 12.25 12.33 2.67
CA ILE A 308 11.35 11.18 2.70
C ILE A 308 10.32 11.24 1.59
N ALA A 309 10.17 10.11 0.90
CA ALA A 309 9.05 9.88 0.00
C ALA A 309 8.24 8.68 0.46
N VAL A 310 6.91 8.82 0.44
CA VAL A 310 6.00 7.68 0.56
C VAL A 310 5.57 7.24 -0.84
N VAL A 311 5.49 5.93 -1.05
CA VAL A 311 5.25 5.31 -2.35
C VAL A 311 4.19 4.22 -2.18
N THR A 312 3.09 4.26 -2.93
CA THR A 312 2.03 3.24 -2.84
C THR A 312 1.43 2.92 -4.22
N SER A 313 0.90 1.71 -4.36
CA SER A 313 0.09 1.28 -5.52
C SER A 313 -1.36 1.76 -5.44
N SER A 314 -1.76 2.45 -4.37
CA SER A 314 -3.06 3.11 -4.23
C SER A 314 -3.11 4.41 -5.02
N ILE A 315 -4.31 4.85 -5.44
CA ILE A 315 -4.47 6.14 -6.15
C ILE A 315 -4.36 7.33 -5.17
N TYR A 316 -4.24 8.55 -5.70
CA TYR A 316 -4.09 9.75 -4.85
C TYR A 316 -5.28 9.94 -3.91
N TYR A 317 -6.51 9.74 -4.41
CA TYR A 317 -7.73 9.88 -3.62
C TYR A 317 -7.70 9.03 -2.33
N GLU A 318 -7.31 7.76 -2.45
CA GLU A 318 -7.22 6.83 -1.32
C GLU A 318 -6.08 7.24 -0.38
N THR A 319 -4.92 7.52 -0.96
CA THR A 319 -3.70 7.91 -0.23
C THR A 319 -3.92 9.17 0.60
N ASP A 320 -4.63 10.17 0.07
CA ASP A 320 -4.93 11.43 0.75
C ASP A 320 -5.76 11.20 2.02
N ILE A 321 -6.79 10.36 1.94
CA ILE A 321 -7.64 9.99 3.08
C ILE A 321 -6.80 9.24 4.13
N VAL A 322 -6.02 8.24 3.70
CA VAL A 322 -5.19 7.42 4.58
C VAL A 322 -4.15 8.28 5.31
N LEU A 323 -3.35 9.08 4.59
CA LEU A 323 -2.32 9.91 5.20
C LEU A 323 -2.90 10.96 6.15
N THR A 324 -4.05 11.56 5.80
CA THR A 324 -4.77 12.49 6.68
C THR A 324 -5.20 11.81 7.99
N ALA A 325 -5.78 10.60 7.89
CA ALA A 325 -6.17 9.83 9.06
C ALA A 325 -4.96 9.44 9.93
N LEU A 326 -3.86 8.99 9.31
CA LEU A 326 -2.63 8.63 10.02
C LEU A 326 -2.05 9.82 10.79
N PHE A 327 -1.99 11.00 10.17
CA PHE A 327 -1.44 12.19 10.83
C PHE A 327 -2.32 12.69 11.98
N LYS A 328 -3.65 12.52 11.87
CA LYS A 328 -4.58 12.71 13.01
C LYS A 328 -4.28 11.73 14.15
N THR A 329 -4.02 10.46 13.84
CA THR A 329 -3.63 9.44 14.82
C THR A 329 -2.29 9.75 15.48
N ILE A 330 -1.26 10.12 14.72
CA ILE A 330 0.05 10.55 15.28
C ILE A 330 -0.14 11.75 16.22
N SER A 331 -0.95 12.72 15.81
CA SER A 331 -1.23 13.90 16.64
C SER A 331 -1.86 13.54 17.99
N ALA A 332 -2.70 12.50 18.04
CA ALA A 332 -3.28 11.99 19.29
C ALA A 332 -2.26 11.17 20.09
N GLU A 333 -1.41 10.37 19.43
CA GLU A 333 -0.36 9.60 20.11
C GLU A 333 0.67 10.48 20.83
N ILE A 334 0.99 11.66 20.26
CA ILE A 334 1.95 12.62 20.83
C ILE A 334 1.60 13.02 22.27
N ASP A 335 0.33 13.01 22.65
CA ASP A 335 -0.11 13.32 24.01
C ASP A 335 0.48 12.34 25.04
N ASN A 336 0.74 11.10 24.62
CA ASN A 336 1.33 10.05 25.45
C ASN A 336 2.85 9.92 25.27
N TRP A 337 3.47 10.70 24.38
CA TRP A 337 4.91 10.63 24.17
C TRP A 337 5.67 11.19 25.38
N PRO A 338 6.80 10.57 25.78
CA PRO A 338 7.56 10.94 26.98
C PRO A 338 8.47 12.16 26.72
N VAL A 339 7.85 13.28 26.33
CA VAL A 339 8.51 14.56 26.03
C VAL A 339 7.78 15.71 26.73
N ALA A 340 8.45 16.85 26.92
CA ALA A 340 7.86 18.04 27.53
C ALA A 340 6.71 18.61 26.66
N GLU A 341 5.75 19.31 27.28
CA GLU A 341 4.57 19.85 26.57
C GLU A 341 4.92 20.82 25.44
N GLU A 342 6.01 21.57 25.58
CA GLU A 342 6.54 22.42 24.51
C GLU A 342 6.93 21.59 23.27
N LYS A 343 7.60 20.46 23.49
CA LYS A 343 7.95 19.52 22.43
C LYS A 343 6.72 18.86 21.83
N LYS A 344 5.73 18.49 22.64
CA LYS A 344 4.44 17.96 22.15
C LYS A 344 3.76 18.97 21.23
N SER A 345 3.67 20.22 21.65
CA SER A 345 3.08 21.30 20.85
C SER A 345 3.82 21.52 19.53
N PHE A 346 5.16 21.50 19.55
CA PHE A 346 5.98 21.54 18.34
C PHE A 346 5.69 20.35 17.40
N LEU A 347 5.63 19.13 17.93
CA LEU A 347 5.39 17.93 17.14
C LEU A 347 3.98 17.92 16.54
N ARG A 348 2.94 18.29 17.31
CA ARG A 348 1.56 18.41 16.79
C ARG A 348 1.48 19.41 15.64
N ALA A 349 2.18 20.55 15.75
CA ALA A 349 2.23 21.53 14.66
C ALA A 349 2.91 20.94 13.40
N LYS A 350 3.98 20.15 13.57
CA LYS A 350 4.68 19.50 12.46
C LYS A 350 3.90 18.36 11.80
N PHE A 351 3.13 17.61 12.60
CA PHE A 351 2.25 16.52 12.13
C PHE A 351 0.81 16.97 11.85
N SER A 352 0.57 18.28 11.72
CA SER A 352 -0.78 18.82 11.45
C SER A 352 -1.29 18.48 10.05
N ASP A 353 -0.38 18.29 9.09
CA ASP A 353 -0.68 17.97 7.69
C ASP A 353 0.49 17.16 7.12
N TYR A 354 0.20 16.06 6.42
CA TYR A 354 1.23 15.19 5.85
C TYR A 354 2.05 15.88 4.76
N THR A 355 1.50 16.89 4.10
CA THR A 355 2.19 17.69 3.08
C THR A 355 3.31 18.56 3.67
N ASN A 356 3.27 18.85 4.98
CA ASN A 356 4.35 19.52 5.70
C ASN A 356 5.54 18.59 6.02
N TYR A 357 5.34 17.28 5.90
CA TYR A 357 6.30 16.27 6.32
C TYR A 357 6.99 15.57 5.14
N PHE A 358 6.20 15.04 4.20
CA PHE A 358 6.74 14.27 3.07
C PHE A 358 7.31 15.19 1.99
N ASP A 359 8.54 14.91 1.58
CA ASP A 359 9.18 15.62 0.46
C ASP A 359 8.58 15.17 -0.89
N ALA A 360 8.01 13.96 -0.95
CA ALA A 360 7.18 13.51 -2.06
C ALA A 360 6.14 12.47 -1.62
N VAL A 361 4.96 12.53 -2.24
CA VAL A 361 3.96 11.45 -2.22
C VAL A 361 3.87 10.91 -3.65
N VAL A 362 4.08 9.60 -3.80
CA VAL A 362 4.00 8.90 -5.09
C VAL A 362 2.94 7.81 -5.02
N THR A 363 1.97 7.90 -5.93
CA THR A 363 0.79 7.04 -5.97
C THR A 363 0.66 6.41 -7.35
N ALA A 364 -0.30 5.50 -7.52
CA ALA A 364 -0.60 4.88 -8.81
C ALA A 364 -0.88 5.91 -9.92
N ASP A 365 -1.42 7.08 -9.58
CA ASP A 365 -1.69 8.18 -10.54
C ASP A 365 -0.43 8.76 -11.17
N ASN A 366 0.75 8.49 -10.59
CA ASN A 366 2.02 8.91 -11.17
C ASN A 366 2.56 7.90 -12.20
N SER A 367 1.89 6.77 -12.40
CA SER A 367 2.26 5.73 -13.34
C SER A 367 1.02 5.18 -14.05
N SER A 368 1.14 3.99 -14.62
CA SER A 368 0.02 3.21 -15.16
C SER A 368 -0.10 1.87 -14.45
N GLU A 369 -1.28 1.27 -14.44
CA GLU A 369 -1.56 -0.03 -13.78
C GLU A 369 -0.50 -1.11 -14.11
N MET A 370 -0.15 -1.25 -15.40
CA MET A 370 0.85 -2.23 -15.86
C MET A 370 2.30 -1.90 -15.45
N ARG A 371 2.52 -0.79 -14.75
CA ARG A 371 3.83 -0.29 -14.30
C ARG A 371 3.86 -0.06 -12.78
N LEU A 372 2.85 -0.54 -12.04
CA LEU A 372 2.88 -0.56 -10.58
C LEU A 372 3.82 -1.66 -10.08
N LYS A 373 3.94 -1.81 -8.75
CA LYS A 373 4.78 -2.86 -8.15
C LYS A 373 4.38 -4.22 -8.74
N PRO A 374 5.35 -5.08 -9.15
CA PRO A 374 6.77 -5.05 -8.80
C PRO A 374 7.68 -4.21 -9.72
N HIS A 375 7.16 -3.45 -10.68
CA HIS A 375 8.00 -2.58 -11.51
C HIS A 375 8.56 -1.41 -10.70
N ARG A 376 9.77 -0.97 -11.05
CA ARG A 376 10.53 0.11 -10.36
C ARG A 376 9.92 1.50 -10.41
N ASP A 377 8.91 1.71 -11.24
CA ASP A 377 8.57 3.02 -11.79
C ASP A 377 8.19 4.01 -10.69
N LEU A 378 7.38 3.60 -9.71
CA LEU A 378 6.98 4.45 -8.59
C LEU A 378 8.17 4.89 -7.73
N TYR A 379 9.07 3.97 -7.34
CA TYR A 379 10.28 4.33 -6.58
C TYR A 379 11.27 5.18 -7.41
N SER A 380 11.36 4.93 -8.72
CA SER A 380 12.18 5.75 -9.61
C SER A 380 11.65 7.19 -9.68
N ILE A 381 10.33 7.37 -9.75
CA ILE A 381 9.65 8.66 -9.67
C ILE A 381 9.88 9.31 -8.30
N ALA A 382 9.81 8.54 -7.22
CA ALA A 382 10.05 9.04 -5.86
C ALA A 382 11.46 9.62 -5.74
N LEU A 383 12.50 8.84 -6.09
CA LEU A 383 13.90 9.27 -6.08
C LEU A 383 14.13 10.54 -6.91
N HIS A 384 13.46 10.64 -8.07
CA HIS A 384 13.50 11.84 -8.91
C HIS A 384 12.85 13.05 -8.23
N LYS A 385 11.63 12.90 -7.71
CA LYS A 385 10.88 13.98 -7.03
C LYS A 385 11.63 14.52 -5.81
N ILE A 386 12.23 13.64 -5.01
CA ILE A 386 13.07 14.04 -3.86
C ILE A 386 14.51 14.40 -4.26
N GLY A 387 14.82 14.50 -5.55
CA GLY A 387 16.07 15.04 -6.06
C GLY A 387 17.32 14.24 -5.70
N ILE A 388 17.22 12.91 -5.60
CA ILE A 388 18.37 12.04 -5.30
C ILE A 388 19.03 11.58 -6.61
N PRO A 389 20.30 11.94 -6.86
CA PRO A 389 21.01 11.47 -8.05
C PRO A 389 21.45 10.01 -7.89
N LYS A 390 21.62 9.30 -9.02
CA LYS A 390 21.96 7.87 -9.04
C LYS A 390 23.22 7.50 -8.26
N ASN A 391 24.22 8.38 -8.24
CA ASN A 391 25.48 8.16 -7.51
C ASN A 391 25.34 8.28 -5.98
N LYS A 392 24.12 8.48 -5.46
CA LYS A 392 23.79 8.53 -4.04
C LYS A 392 22.73 7.50 -3.64
N PHE A 393 22.40 6.54 -4.50
CA PHE A 393 21.40 5.52 -4.16
C PHE A 393 21.86 4.61 -3.01
N ASP A 394 23.17 4.51 -2.79
CA ASP A 394 23.79 3.88 -1.63
C ASP A 394 23.64 4.69 -0.32
N GLU A 395 23.22 5.96 -0.38
CA GLU A 395 22.85 6.81 0.77
C GLU A 395 21.34 6.73 1.10
N VAL A 396 20.56 5.91 0.39
CA VAL A 396 19.11 5.77 0.54
C VAL A 396 18.75 4.47 1.25
N ILE A 397 17.76 4.55 2.14
CA ILE A 397 17.07 3.39 2.72
C ILE A 397 15.72 3.22 2.00
N GLY A 398 15.45 2.00 1.52
CA GLY A 398 14.13 1.59 1.06
C GLY A 398 13.43 0.76 2.13
N LEU A 399 12.19 1.09 2.50
CA LEU A 399 11.38 0.32 3.45
C LEU A 399 10.17 -0.29 2.73
N GLU A 400 9.97 -1.58 2.88
CA GLU A 400 8.88 -2.35 2.26
C GLU A 400 8.48 -3.52 3.15
N ASP A 401 7.27 -4.03 3.01
CA ASP A 401 6.77 -5.17 3.78
C ASP A 401 6.41 -6.37 2.88
N SER A 402 6.41 -6.18 1.55
CA SER A 402 6.02 -7.18 0.57
C SER A 402 7.14 -7.58 -0.40
N GLU A 403 7.07 -8.80 -0.94
CA GLU A 403 8.01 -9.31 -1.95
C GLU A 403 8.01 -8.43 -3.22
N SER A 404 6.83 -8.11 -3.74
CA SER A 404 6.70 -7.29 -4.95
C SER A 404 7.27 -5.89 -4.77
N GLY A 405 7.13 -5.33 -3.56
CA GLY A 405 7.70 -4.07 -3.17
C GLY A 405 9.22 -4.09 -3.05
N ILE A 406 9.78 -5.13 -2.45
CA ILE A 406 11.24 -5.37 -2.39
C ILE A 406 11.82 -5.45 -3.81
N ILE A 407 11.15 -6.14 -4.73
CA ILE A 407 11.55 -6.19 -6.14
C ILE A 407 11.52 -4.78 -6.74
N SER A 408 10.45 -4.02 -6.51
CA SER A 408 10.30 -2.65 -7.03
C SER A 408 11.42 -1.72 -6.52
N LEU A 409 11.76 -1.77 -5.22
CA LEU A 409 12.87 -1.02 -4.62
C LEU A 409 14.22 -1.38 -5.26
N ARG A 410 14.55 -2.67 -5.33
CA ARG A 410 15.86 -3.13 -5.83
C ARG A 410 16.01 -2.87 -7.33
N THR A 411 14.94 -3.01 -8.11
CA THR A 411 14.93 -2.67 -9.54
C THR A 411 15.00 -1.15 -9.78
N ALA A 412 14.63 -0.32 -8.80
CA ALA A 412 14.82 1.13 -8.83
C ALA A 412 16.26 1.57 -8.49
N GLY A 413 17.15 0.63 -8.13
CA GLY A 413 18.54 0.91 -7.83
C GLY A 413 18.87 0.99 -6.33
N ILE A 414 17.91 0.72 -5.45
CA ILE A 414 18.10 0.84 -4.00
C ILE A 414 18.61 -0.49 -3.43
N GLY A 415 19.91 -0.56 -3.19
CA GLY A 415 20.56 -1.77 -2.66
C GLY A 415 20.32 -2.01 -1.17
N ARG A 416 20.05 -0.95 -0.39
CA ARG A 416 19.66 -1.04 1.03
C ARG A 416 18.15 -1.06 1.16
N CYS A 417 17.59 -2.12 0.60
CA CYS A 417 16.20 -2.48 0.70
C CYS A 417 15.99 -3.25 2.01
N LEU A 418 15.16 -2.70 2.90
CA LEU A 418 14.89 -3.27 4.22
C LEU A 418 13.43 -3.75 4.24
N ALA A 419 13.24 -5.04 4.54
CA ALA A 419 11.92 -5.58 4.76
C ALA A 419 11.47 -5.30 6.20
N VAL A 420 10.24 -4.82 6.39
CA VAL A 420 9.59 -4.62 7.69
C VAL A 420 8.26 -5.39 7.74
N PRO A 421 8.31 -6.74 7.83
CA PRO A 421 7.14 -7.58 7.67
C PRO A 421 6.02 -7.22 8.66
N PHE A 422 4.79 -7.49 8.26
CA PHE A 422 3.63 -7.45 9.15
C PHE A 422 2.91 -8.80 9.14
N SER A 423 1.91 -8.97 10.02
CA SER A 423 1.32 -10.28 10.33
C SER A 423 0.74 -11.02 9.12
N LYS A 424 0.43 -10.33 8.02
CA LYS A 424 -0.17 -10.91 6.83
C LYS A 424 0.82 -11.18 5.68
N THR A 425 2.06 -10.68 5.73
CA THR A 425 3.10 -10.96 4.72
C THR A 425 3.99 -12.17 5.05
N GLY A 426 3.70 -12.89 6.15
CA GLY A 426 4.54 -14.00 6.62
C GLY A 426 4.71 -15.18 5.65
N GLY A 427 3.89 -15.28 4.59
CA GLY A 427 4.02 -16.30 3.54
C GLY A 427 4.78 -15.87 2.29
N GLN A 428 5.27 -14.63 2.21
CA GLN A 428 6.02 -14.11 1.06
C GLN A 428 7.54 -14.34 1.18
N ASP A 429 8.24 -14.42 0.04
CA ASP A 429 9.70 -14.52 0.03
C ASP A 429 10.35 -13.12 0.10
N LEU A 430 10.78 -12.74 1.30
CA LEU A 430 11.44 -11.46 1.54
C LEU A 430 12.97 -11.57 1.44
N SER A 431 13.51 -12.71 0.99
CA SER A 431 14.96 -12.97 0.92
C SER A 431 15.68 -12.03 -0.02
N LEU A 432 14.99 -11.36 -0.95
CA LEU A 432 15.58 -10.35 -1.82
C LEU A 432 15.96 -9.07 -1.08
N ALA A 433 15.46 -8.80 0.12
CA ALA A 433 15.89 -7.67 0.93
C ALA A 433 17.35 -7.81 1.38
N ALA A 434 17.99 -6.68 1.69
CA ALA A 434 19.30 -6.63 2.33
C ALA A 434 19.20 -7.05 3.80
N HIS A 435 18.15 -6.59 4.50
CA HIS A 435 17.85 -6.94 5.89
C HIS A 435 16.34 -7.11 6.08
N ILE A 436 15.95 -7.94 7.04
CA ILE A 436 14.55 -8.18 7.42
C ILE A 436 14.40 -7.85 8.90
N PHE A 437 13.48 -6.95 9.23
CA PHE A 437 13.23 -6.44 10.58
C PHE A 437 11.86 -6.88 11.08
N TYR A 438 11.83 -8.04 11.73
CA TYR A 438 10.60 -8.61 12.26
C TYR A 438 10.02 -7.83 13.44
N GLY A 439 10.85 -7.09 14.18
CA GLY A 439 10.45 -6.10 15.18
C GLY A 439 10.05 -4.74 14.59
N GLY A 440 10.05 -4.61 13.26
CA GLY A 440 9.63 -3.41 12.53
C GLY A 440 10.59 -2.23 12.64
N LEU A 441 10.07 -1.02 12.44
CA LEU A 441 10.86 0.21 12.54
C LEU A 441 11.53 0.43 13.91
N PRO A 442 10.92 0.04 15.05
CA PRO A 442 11.61 0.06 16.33
C PRO A 442 12.92 -0.75 16.35
N GLU A 443 12.94 -1.93 15.70
CA GLU A 443 14.15 -2.76 15.60
C GLU A 443 15.25 -2.06 14.79
N LEU A 444 14.88 -1.47 13.64
CA LEU A 444 15.81 -0.71 12.81
C LEU A 444 16.48 0.45 13.57
N LEU A 445 15.72 1.14 14.43
CA LEU A 445 16.26 2.21 15.27
C LEU A 445 17.16 1.68 16.40
N LEU A 446 16.68 0.71 17.18
CA LEU A 446 17.37 0.27 18.40
C LEU A 446 18.55 -0.68 18.13
N ASN A 447 18.36 -1.68 17.26
CA ASN A 447 19.35 -2.72 17.04
C ASN A 447 20.39 -2.33 15.99
N ASN A 448 19.96 -1.57 14.98
CA ASN A 448 20.78 -1.31 13.80
C ASN A 448 21.24 0.15 13.68
N ASN A 449 20.73 1.07 14.51
CA ASN A 449 21.12 2.48 14.50
C ASN A 449 21.08 3.11 13.08
N MET A 450 20.08 2.72 12.27
CA MET A 450 19.98 3.12 10.86
C MET A 450 21.25 2.82 10.03
N PHE A 451 22.03 1.81 10.45
CA PHE A 451 23.33 1.44 9.88
C PHE A 451 24.38 2.56 9.93
N GLN A 452 24.29 3.51 10.86
CA GLN A 452 25.35 4.52 11.05
C GLN A 452 26.37 4.04 12.08
N ASP A 453 27.62 3.91 11.65
CA ASP A 453 28.77 3.67 12.51
C ASP A 453 29.44 5.02 12.84
N PHE A 454 29.52 5.36 14.13
CA PHE A 454 30.12 6.60 14.65
C PHE A 454 31.34 6.32 15.52
#